data_AF-A0A5K1ANU1-F1
#
_entry.id   AF-A0A5K1ANU1-F1
#
_cell.length_a   1.000
_cell.length_b   1.000
_cell.length_c   1.000
_cell.angle_alpha   90.00
_cell.angle_beta   90.00
_cell.angle_gamma   90.00
#
_symmetry.space_group_name_H-M   'P 1'
#
loop_
_entity.id
_entity.type
_entity.pdbx_description
1 polymer ?
#
loop_
_entity_poly.entity_id
_entity_poly.type
_entity_poly.pdbx_seq_one_letter_code
_entity_poly.pdbx_strand_id
1 'polypeptide(L)' 'VLLSLDEVQEPSGTIVVTCEDDMEEALLAVKRGIWTYSSDWFINCIMRQELDFDAPQFAESL' A
#
# COMPACT_ATOMS: atom_id res chain seq x y z
N VAL A 1 8.46 -4.99 -12.47
CA VAL A 1 7.23 -4.83 -13.27
C VAL A 1 6.23 -4.12 -12.38
N LEU A 2 5.75 -2.95 -12.76
CA LEU A 2 4.67 -2.27 -12.05
C LEU A 2 3.37 -2.86 -12.60
N LEU A 3 2.56 -3.44 -11.72
CA LEU A 3 1.22 -3.94 -12.06
C LEU A 3 0.23 -2.81 -11.78
N SER A 4 -0.69 -2.59 -12.71
CA SER A 4 -1.85 -1.74 -12.45
C SER A 4 -2.75 -2.42 -11.40
N LEU A 5 -3.51 -1.63 -10.65
CA LEU A 5 -4.44 -2.14 -9.62
C LEU A 5 -5.43 -3.18 -10.18
N ASP A 6 -5.78 -3.08 -11.46
CA ASP A 6 -6.69 -4.00 -12.15
C ASP A 6 -6.05 -5.35 -12.52
N GLU A 7 -4.73 -5.45 -12.48
CA GLU A 7 -3.99 -6.69 -12.73
C GLU A 7 -3.73 -7.49 -11.44
N VAL A 8 -4.12 -6.97 -10.28
CA VAL A 8 -3.97 -7.62 -8.98
C VAL A 8 -4.99 -8.76 -8.83
N GLN A 9 -4.55 -10.00 -9.06
CA GLN A 9 -5.39 -11.21 -8.96
C GLN A 9 -5.50 -11.76 -7.53
N GLU A 10 -4.50 -11.48 -6.67
CA GLU A 10 -4.45 -11.97 -5.28
C GLU A 10 -4.30 -10.80 -4.29
N PRO A 11 -5.41 -10.31 -3.72
CA PRO A 11 -5.38 -9.18 -2.78
C PRO A 11 -4.60 -9.48 -1.49
N SER A 12 -4.63 -10.72 -1.01
CA SER A 12 -4.06 -11.11 0.28
C SER A 12 -2.53 -11.11 0.34
N GLY A 13 -1.84 -11.06 -0.80
CA GLY A 13 -0.38 -11.05 -0.89
C GLY A 13 0.19 -9.79 -1.55
N THR A 14 -0.66 -8.83 -1.90
CA THR A 14 -0.26 -7.63 -2.63
C THR A 14 -0.16 -6.44 -1.68
N ILE A 15 0.93 -5.69 -1.80
CA ILE A 15 1.14 -4.42 -1.11
C ILE A 15 1.20 -3.32 -2.18
N VAL A 16 0.37 -2.29 -2.00
CA VAL A 16 0.40 -1.08 -2.82
C VAL A 16 1.06 0.02 -2.01
N VAL A 17 2.08 0.64 -2.61
CA VAL A 17 2.74 1.82 -2.04
C VAL A 17 2.27 3.04 -2.82
N THR A 18 1.81 4.07 -2.13
CA THR A 18 1.17 5.25 -2.72
C THR A 18 1.50 6.52 -1.92
N CYS A 19 1.10 7.68 -2.44
CA CYS A 19 1.25 9.00 -1.81
C CYS A 19 0.00 9.85 -2.02
N GLU A 20 0.01 11.07 -1.50
CA GLU A 20 -1.12 12.01 -1.50
C GLU A 20 -1.57 12.40 -2.91
N ASP A 21 -0.67 12.35 -3.90
CA ASP A 21 -0.97 12.67 -5.29
C ASP A 21 -1.87 11.60 -5.97
N ASP A 22 -1.83 10.35 -5.48
CA ASP A 22 -2.53 9.19 -6.06
C ASP A 22 -3.72 8.73 -5.18
N MET A 23 -4.39 9.68 -4.53
CA MET A 23 -5.43 9.41 -3.52
C MET A 23 -6.59 8.53 -4.02
N GLU A 24 -7.03 8.70 -5.27
CA GLU A 24 -8.16 7.95 -5.83
C GLU A 24 -7.83 6.45 -5.96
N GLU A 25 -6.62 6.14 -6.41
CA GLU A 25 -6.11 4.78 -6.58
C GLU A 25 -5.82 4.13 -5.22
N ALA A 26 -5.29 4.90 -4.27
CA ALA A 26 -5.11 4.46 -2.89
C ALA A 26 -6.44 4.04 -2.25
N LEU A 27 -7.48 4.86 -2.37
CA LEU A 27 -8.81 4.54 -1.85
C LEU A 27 -9.44 3.34 -2.55
N LEU A 28 -9.19 3.16 -3.85
CA LEU A 28 -9.66 2.00 -4.60
C LEU A 28 -8.98 0.72 -4.12
N ALA A 29 -7.66 0.75 -3.87
CA ALA A 29 -6.89 -0.37 -3.34
C ALA A 29 -7.40 -0.81 -1.95
N VAL A 30 -7.62 0.17 -1.08
CA VAL A 30 -8.20 -0.06 0.26
C VAL A 30 -9.59 -0.67 0.17
N LYS A 31 -10.46 -0.16 -0.72
CA LYS A 31 -11.80 -0.75 -0.96
C LYS A 31 -11.74 -2.18 -1.48
N ARG A 32 -10.67 -2.55 -2.20
CA ARG A 32 -10.42 -3.92 -2.68
C ARG A 32 -9.80 -4.82 -1.59
N GLY A 33 -9.55 -4.29 -0.39
CA GLY A 33 -8.94 -5.03 0.72
C GLY A 33 -7.46 -5.32 0.52
N ILE A 34 -6.78 -4.54 -0.33
CA ILE A 34 -5.34 -4.65 -0.59
C ILE A 34 -4.61 -3.83 0.47
N TRP A 35 -3.53 -4.39 1.03
CA TRP A 35 -2.65 -3.67 1.94
C TRP A 35 -2.06 -2.44 1.25
N THR A 36 -2.40 -1.26 1.76
CA THR A 36 -2.04 0.01 1.12
C THR A 36 -1.28 0.88 2.11
N TYR A 37 -0.03 1.21 1.80
CA TYR A 37 0.88 1.94 2.69
C TYR A 37 1.52 3.13 1.99
N SER A 38 2.09 4.06 2.77
CA SER A 38 2.81 5.22 2.25
C SER A 38 4.23 4.90 1.81
N SER A 39 4.83 5.80 1.04
CA SER A 39 6.27 5.75 0.72
C SER A 39 7.17 5.75 1.97
N ASP A 40 6.77 6.45 3.03
CA ASP A 40 7.52 6.49 4.29
C ASP A 40 7.53 5.13 5.01
N TRP A 41 6.40 4.41 4.98
CA TRP A 41 6.33 3.04 5.49
C TRP A 41 7.32 2.13 4.75
N PHE A 42 7.40 2.26 3.42
CA PHE A 42 8.31 1.44 2.62
C PHE A 42 9.78 1.75 2.92
N ILE A 43 10.15 3.02 3.08
CA ILE A 43 11.50 3.41 3.49
C ILE A 43 11.84 2.83 4.87
N ASN A 44 10.92 2.92 5.84
CA ASN A 44 11.13 2.33 7.17
C ASN A 44 11.34 0.82 7.11
N CYS A 45 10.56 0.11 6.29
CA CYS A 45 10.72 -1.32 6.07
C CYS A 45 12.10 -1.68 5.50
N ILE A 46 12.58 -0.91 4.51
CA ILE A 46 13.91 -1.10 3.93
C ILE A 46 14.98 -0.91 5.01
N MET A 47 14.88 0.16 5.79
CA MET A 47 15.88 0.50 6.81
C MET A 47 15.95 -0.53 7.93
N ARG A 48 14.80 -1.12 8.30
CA ARG A 48 14.70 -2.15 9.34
C ARG A 48 14.88 -3.58 8.83
N GLN A 49 14.82 -3.78 7.52
CA GLN A 49 14.77 -5.10 6.87
C GLN A 49 13.59 -5.97 7.37
N GLU A 50 12.46 -5.33 7.66
CA GLU A 50 11.27 -5.96 8.25
C GLU A 50 10.01 -5.29 7.69
N LEU A 51 8.98 -6.08 7.34
CA LEU A 51 7.67 -5.56 6.95
C LEU A 51 6.81 -5.33 8.20
N ASP A 52 6.32 -4.11 8.38
CA ASP A 52 5.50 -3.72 9.52
C ASP A 52 4.01 -3.68 9.13
N PHE A 53 3.33 -4.82 9.23
CA PHE A 53 1.90 -4.91 8.89
C PHE A 53 0.99 -4.24 9.93
N ASP A 54 1.50 -3.94 11.12
CA ASP A 54 0.77 -3.27 12.20
C ASP A 54 0.79 -1.74 12.08
N ALA A 55 1.59 -1.20 11.17
CA ALA A 55 1.60 0.21 10.85
C ALA A 55 0.24 0.68 10.29
N PRO A 56 -0.16 1.95 10.52
CA PRO A 56 -1.37 2.50 9.93
C PRO A 56 -1.35 2.38 8.40
N GLN A 57 -2.44 1.89 7.82
CA GLN A 57 -2.60 1.90 6.37
C GLN A 57 -2.83 3.34 5.89
N PHE A 58 -2.57 3.57 4.60
CA PHE A 58 -2.65 4.90 3.99
C PHE A 58 -4.00 5.60 4.24
N ALA A 59 -5.11 4.87 4.16
CA ALA A 59 -6.45 5.43 4.42
C ALA A 59 -6.74 5.74 5.90
N GLU A 60 -6.00 5.16 6.85
CA GLU A 60 -6.13 5.44 8.28
C GLU A 60 -5.25 6.60 8.76
N SER A 61 -4.35 7.07 7.88
CA SER A 61 -3.42 8.17 8.15
C SER A 61 -3.85 9.50 7.52
N LEU A 62 -5.01 9.52 6.84
CA LEU A 62 -5.62 10.67 6.16
C LEU A 62 -6.40 11.59 7.12
#